data_AF-A0A9D1PK50-F1
#
_entry.id   AF-A0A9D1PK50-F1
#
_cell.length_a   1.000
_cell.length_b   1.000
_cell.length_c   1.000
_cell.angle_alpha   90.00
_cell.angle_beta   90.00
_cell.angle_gamma   90.00
#
_symmetry.space_group_name_H-M   'P 1'
#
loop_
_entity.id
_entity.type
_entity.pdbx_description
1 polymer ?
#
loop_
_entity_poly.entity_id
_entity_poly.type
_entity_poly.pdbx_seq_one_letter_code
_entity_poly.pdbx_strand_id
1 'polypeptide(L)'
;MVYFLIDIVATLIRILQFMMFARAIFSWFPQMQNSSIVEFLYMVTEPVIMPVRGLLNRIPSIRMMPIDLAFFCTFILLEFIQLMLYNLY
;
A
#
# COMPACT_ATOMS: atom_id res chain seq x y z
N MET A 1 0.85 13.36 -24.78
CA MET A 1 1.97 12.56 -24.23
C MET A 1 1.99 12.59 -22.71
N VAL A 2 1.97 13.76 -22.07
CA VAL A 2 1.95 13.88 -20.60
C VAL A 2 0.73 13.19 -19.96
N TYR A 3 -0.48 13.40 -20.48
CA TYR A 3 -1.70 12.74 -19.99
C TYR A 3 -1.63 11.21 -20.02
N PHE A 4 -1.08 10.63 -21.09
CA PHE A 4 -0.88 9.20 -21.19
C PHE A 4 0.06 8.65 -20.10
N LEU A 5 1.11 9.40 -19.75
CA LEU A 5 1.99 9.03 -18.63
C LEU A 5 1.27 9.12 -17.29
N ILE A 6 0.46 10.18 -17.08
CA ILE A 6 -0.37 10.33 -15.88
C ILE A 6 -1.32 9.15 -15.73
N ASP A 7 -1.98 8.73 -16.81
CA ASP A 7 -2.91 7.59 -16.80
C ASP A 7 -2.21 6.27 -16.46
N ILE A 8 -1.01 6.04 -17.01
CA ILE A 8 -0.20 4.86 -16.66
C ILE A 8 0.10 4.86 -15.16
N VAL A 9 0.63 5.96 -14.64
CA VAL A 9 1.01 6.06 -13.22
C VAL A 9 -0.21 5.90 -12.32
N ALA A 10 -1.31 6.59 -12.61
CA ALA A 10 -2.56 6.46 -11.85
C ALA A 10 -3.09 5.02 -11.88
N THR A 11 -2.99 4.34 -13.02
CA THR A 11 -3.40 2.94 -13.15
C THR A 11 -2.52 2.00 -12.33
N LEU A 12 -1.21 2.18 -12.34
CA LEU A 12 -0.28 1.39 -11.52
C LEU A 12 -0.56 1.58 -10.02
N ILE A 13 -0.85 2.81 -9.58
CA ILE A 13 -1.22 3.07 -8.18
C ILE A 13 -2.53 2.38 -7.82
N ARG A 14 -3.56 2.44 -8.69
CA ARG A 14 -4.84 1.73 -8.47
C ARG A 14 -4.65 0.22 -8.33
N ILE A 15 -3.82 -0.38 -9.19
CA ILE A 15 -3.48 -1.81 -9.12
C ILE A 15 -2.80 -2.13 -7.79
N LEU A 16 -1.84 -1.30 -7.37
CA LEU A 16 -1.14 -1.48 -6.10
C LEU A 16 -2.10 -1.38 -4.90
N GLN A 17 -2.99 -0.38 -4.87
CA GLN A 17 -4.01 -0.24 -3.83
C GLN A 17 -4.96 -1.44 -3.82
N PHE A 18 -5.35 -1.96 -4.97
CA PHE A 18 -6.16 -3.18 -5.04
C PHE A 18 -5.43 -4.39 -4.44
N MET A 19 -4.13 -4.55 -4.72
CA MET A 19 -3.30 -5.60 -4.11
C MET A 19 -3.15 -5.40 -2.60
N MET A 20 -2.97 -4.17 -2.13
CA MET A 20 -2.97 -3.85 -0.70
C MET A 20 -4.31 -4.25 -0.06
N PHE A 21 -5.43 -3.90 -0.70
CA PHE A 21 -6.76 -4.27 -0.21
C PHE A 21 -6.95 -5.79 -0.14
N ALA A 22 -6.56 -6.52 -1.19
CA ALA A 22 -6.56 -7.98 -1.19
C ALA A 22 -5.72 -8.53 -0.02
N ARG A 23 -4.52 -7.99 0.21
CA ARG A 23 -3.65 -8.38 1.32
C ARG A 23 -4.32 -8.15 2.67
N ALA A 24 -5.01 -7.03 2.86
CA ALA A 24 -5.75 -6.73 4.07
C ALA A 24 -6.88 -7.75 4.31
N ILE A 25 -7.63 -8.12 3.28
CA ILE A 25 -8.64 -9.18 3.36
C ILE A 25 -7.98 -10.50 3.77
N PHE A 26 -6.90 -10.91 3.10
CA PHE A 26 -6.22 -12.18 3.39
C PHE A 26 -5.62 -12.22 4.80
N SER A 27 -5.28 -11.08 5.40
CA SER A 27 -4.75 -11.02 6.77
C SER A 27 -5.72 -11.55 7.83
N TRP A 28 -7.03 -11.59 7.54
CA TRP A 28 -8.05 -12.17 8.43
C TRP A 28 -8.15 -13.69 8.36
N PHE A 29 -7.41 -14.33 7.45
CA PHE A 29 -7.42 -15.79 7.25
C PHE A 29 -6.05 -16.39 7.61
N PRO A 30 -5.83 -16.79 8.88
CA PRO A 30 -4.54 -17.31 9.34
C PRO A 30 -4.00 -18.48 8.51
N GLN A 31 -4.88 -19.36 8.04
CA GLN A 31 -4.53 -20.52 7.21
C GLN A 31 -3.94 -20.15 5.84
N MET A 32 -4.18 -18.93 5.36
CA MET A 32 -3.71 -18.45 4.06
C MET A 32 -2.34 -17.75 4.13
N GLN A 33 -1.80 -17.50 5.32
CA GLN A 33 -0.60 -16.66 5.45
C GLN A 33 0.64 -17.22 4.74
N ASN A 34 0.73 -18.55 4.57
CA ASN A 34 1.84 -19.22 3.87
C ASN A 34 1.48 -19.62 2.43
N SER A 35 0.42 -19.03 1.88
CA SER A 35 0.04 -19.28 0.48
C SER A 35 0.85 -18.40 -0.46
N SER A 36 1.15 -18.93 -1.65
CA SER A 36 1.86 -18.19 -2.70
C SER A 36 1.19 -16.88 -3.10
N ILE A 37 -0.15 -16.81 -3.02
CA ILE A 37 -0.89 -15.58 -3.30
C ILE A 37 -0.62 -14.50 -2.24
N VAL A 38 -0.57 -14.86 -0.96
CA VAL A 38 -0.26 -13.91 0.10
C VAL A 38 1.20 -13.47 -0.02
N GLU A 39 2.14 -14.39 -0.19
CA GLU A 39 3.55 -14.07 -0.41
C GLU A 39 3.75 -13.10 -1.58
N PHE A 40 3.06 -13.33 -2.70
CA PHE A 40 3.07 -12.41 -3.85
C PHE A 40 2.56 -11.02 -3.48
N LEU A 41 1.45 -10.93 -2.76
CA LEU A 41 0.91 -9.63 -2.33
C LEU A 41 1.87 -8.89 -1.41
N TYR A 42 2.55 -9.59 -0.48
CA TYR A 42 3.60 -9.01 0.34
C TYR A 42 4.78 -8.53 -0.53
N MET A 43 5.25 -9.37 -1.47
CA MET A 43 6.37 -9.04 -2.36
C MET A 43 6.13 -7.76 -3.16
N VAL A 44 4.91 -7.54 -3.66
CA VAL A 44 4.57 -6.36 -4.45
C VAL A 44 4.28 -5.13 -3.58
N THR A 45 3.61 -5.30 -2.44
CA THR A 45 3.13 -4.16 -1.64
C THR A 45 4.16 -3.68 -0.60
N GLU A 46 4.97 -4.57 -0.03
CA GLU A 46 5.94 -4.20 1.01
C GLU A 46 6.99 -3.17 0.58
N PRO A 47 7.54 -3.18 -0.64
CA PRO A 47 8.50 -2.15 -1.06
C PRO A 47 7.96 -0.72 -0.95
N VAL A 48 6.64 -0.54 -1.06
CA VAL A 48 5.98 0.77 -0.95
C VAL A 48 5.59 1.09 0.50
N ILE A 49 5.28 0.07 1.30
CA ILE A 49 4.92 0.22 2.72
C ILE A 49 6.16 0.39 3.61
N MET A 50 7.25 -0.31 3.31
CA MET A 50 8.48 -0.36 4.12
C MET A 50 9.09 1.02 4.39
N PRO A 51 9.16 1.96 3.43
CA PRO A 51 9.62 3.33 3.69
C PRO A 51 8.79 4.03 4.76
N VAL A 52 7.45 3.95 4.67
CA VAL A 52 6.53 4.53 5.66
C VAL A 52 6.72 3.83 7.01
N ARG A 53 6.85 2.50 7.02
CA ARG A 53 7.13 1.73 8.24
C ARG A 53 8.44 2.15 8.90
N GLY A 54 9.49 2.39 8.11
CA GLY A 54 10.79 2.87 8.58
C GLY A 54 10.71 4.25 9.26
N LEU A 55 9.80 5.12 8.80
CA LEU A 55 9.54 6.42 9.44
C LEU A 55 8.73 6.26 10.72
N LEU A 56 7.63 5.51 10.67
CA LEU A 56 6.73 5.33 11.82
C LEU A 56 7.37 4.55 12.97
N ASN A 57 8.23 3.58 12.68
CA ASN A 57 8.94 2.78 13.70
C ASN A 57 9.94 3.61 14.54
N ARG A 58 10.26 4.85 14.13
CA ARG A 58 11.05 5.79 14.93
C ARG A 58 10.26 6.35 16.11
N ILE A 59 8.93 6.22 16.10
CA ILE A 59 8.03 6.68 17.16
C ILE A 59 7.67 5.47 18.03
N PRO A 60 8.17 5.37 19.28
CA PRO A 60 7.96 4.19 20.14
C PRO A 60 6.48 3.84 20.34
N SER A 61 5.62 4.84 20.53
CA SER A 61 4.19 4.66 20.74
C SER A 61 3.47 4.01 19.55
N ILE A 62 3.94 4.25 18.32
CA ILE A 62 3.35 3.67 17.10
C ILE A 62 3.77 2.22 16.94
N ARG A 63 5.02 1.87 17.30
CA ARG A 63 5.52 0.49 17.23
C ARG A 63 4.71 -0.49 18.07
N MET A 64 4.13 -0.01 19.18
CA MET A 64 3.35 -0.84 20.11
C MET A 64 1.87 -0.96 19.74
N MET A 65 1.42 -0.31 18.65
CA MET A 65 0.02 -0.40 18.25
C MET A 65 -0.32 -1.79 17.66
N PRO A 66 -1.52 -2.31 17.94
CA PRO A 66 -1.96 -3.61 17.43
C PRO A 66 -2.33 -3.59 15.94
N ILE A 67 -2.33 -2.41 15.31
CA ILE A 67 -2.68 -2.22 13.91
C ILE A 67 -1.43 -1.86 13.09
N ASP A 68 -1.37 -2.29 11.83
CA ASP A 68 -0.32 -1.88 10.90
C ASP A 68 -0.60 -0.46 10.39
N LEU A 69 -0.21 0.54 11.20
CA LEU A 69 -0.34 1.94 10.82
C LEU A 69 0.46 2.28 9.56
N ALA A 70 1.58 1.60 9.31
CA ALA A 70 2.37 1.86 8.11
C ALA A 70 1.59 1.47 6.86
N PHE A 71 0.93 0.31 6.87
CA PHE A 71 0.03 -0.09 5.80
C PHE A 71 -1.06 0.95 5.56
N PHE A 72 -1.76 1.37 6.62
CA PHE A 72 -2.86 2.33 6.52
C PHE A 72 -2.40 3.70 6.00
N CYS A 73 -1.33 4.26 6.57
CA CYS A 73 -0.75 5.53 6.12
C CYS A 73 -0.28 5.44 4.66
N THR A 74 0.34 4.33 4.26
CA THR A 74 0.76 4.13 2.86
C THR A 74 -0.45 4.15 1.92
N PHE A 75 -1.54 3.46 2.28
CA PHE A 75 -2.75 3.44 1.46
C PHE A 75 -3.34 4.85 1.27
N ILE A 76 -3.41 5.64 2.36
CA ILE A 76 -3.89 7.03 2.29
C ILE A 76 -2.95 7.92 1.48
N LEU A 77 -1.63 7.74 1.62
CA LEU A 77 -0.65 8.50 0.83
C LEU A 77 -0.81 8.23 -0.67
N LEU A 78 -1.03 6.97 -1.07
CA LEU A 78 -1.28 6.62 -2.46
C LEU A 78 -2.59 7.23 -2.98
N GLU A 79 -3.63 7.29 -2.14
CA GLU A 79 -4.89 7.95 -2.49
C GLU A 79 -4.68 9.45 -2.71
N PHE A 80 -3.94 10.10 -1.82
CA PHE A 80 -3.60 11.51 -1.96
C PHE A 80 -2.82 11.78 -3.25
N ILE A 81 -1.85 10.92 -3.58
CA ILE A 81 -1.10 11.01 -4.85
C ILE A 81 -2.05 10.87 -6.04
N GLN A 82 -3.01 9.95 -6.01
CA GLN A 82 -4.02 9.84 -7.09
C GLN A 82 -4.84 11.11 -7.25
N LEU A 83 -5.35 11.67 -6.15
CA LEU A 83 -6.10 12.92 -6.20
C LEU A 83 -5.26 14.05 -6.81
N MET A 84 -3.98 14.14 -6.46
CA MET A 84 -3.06 15.09 -7.08
C MET A 84 -2.88 14.83 -8.58
N LEU A 85 -2.73 13.58 -9.00
CA LEU A 85 -2.57 13.21 -10.42
C LEU A 85 -3.83 13.57 -11.23
N TYR A 86 -5.03 13.34 -10.70
CA TYR A 86 -6.27 13.70 -11.39
C TYR A 86 -6.49 15.20 -11.47
N ASN A 87 -6.02 15.98 -10.49
CA ASN A 87 -6.05 17.44 -10.55
C ASN A 87 -5.08 18.04 -11.58
N LEU A 88 -4.09 17.27 -12.04
CA LEU A 88 -3.16 17.67 -13.10
C LEU A 88 -3.68 17.33 -14.51
N TYR A 89 -4.86 16.70 -14.60
CA TYR A 89 -5.54 16.39 -15.84
C TYR A 89 -6.27 17.63 -16.38
#